data_AF-A0A1S3A035-F1
#
_entry.id   AF-A0A1S3A035-F1
#
_cell.length_a   1.000
_cell.length_b   1.000
_cell.length_c   1.000
_cell.angle_alpha   90.00
_cell.angle_beta   90.00
_cell.angle_gamma   90.00
#
_symmetry.space_group_name_H-M   'P 1'
#
loop_
_entity.id
_entity.type
_entity.pdbx_description
1 polymer ?
#
loop_
_entity_poly.entity_id
_entity_poly.type
_entity_poly.pdbx_seq_one_letter_code
_entity_poly.pdbx_strand_id
1 'polypeptide(L)'
;MHGQKRDRTLTEPEAEDSWAIVEASALTGQVKRPWELAVEPEHHEVFNRLLDDIVIQRFLAWDKQLRVSDKYLLSMVIAYFSRAGLFSWQYQRIHFFLALYLASDMEEDNQAPKQAIFSFLYGKSHIQRPLFHKLRFQFIRSMHWKTWVSRAECEEIQAYDPEHWAWGRDRTIIS
;
A
#
# COMPACT_ATOMS: atom_id res chain seq x y z
N MET A 1 -51.16 52.16 46.66
CA MET A 1 -51.81 51.18 45.78
C MET A 1 -51.41 51.48 44.34
N HIS A 2 -50.63 50.60 43.71
CA HIS A 2 -50.44 50.51 42.26
C HIS A 2 -50.77 49.05 41.93
N GLY A 3 -51.86 48.79 41.20
CA GLY A 3 -51.78 48.49 39.77
C GLY A 3 -51.60 46.97 39.58
N GLN A 4 -52.64 46.14 39.78
CA GLN A 4 -53.71 45.81 38.81
C GLN A 4 -53.25 44.84 37.72
N LYS A 5 -53.61 43.55 37.93
CA LYS A 5 -54.15 42.57 36.95
C LYS A 5 -53.16 42.02 35.90
N ARG A 6 -53.23 40.77 35.41
CA ARG A 6 -54.25 39.70 35.33
C ARG A 6 -53.45 38.47 34.83
N ASP A 7 -53.56 37.28 35.40
CA ASP A 7 -54.65 36.30 35.27
C ASP A 7 -54.36 35.23 34.19
N ARG A 8 -54.67 33.97 34.58
CA ARG A 8 -54.92 32.75 33.78
C ARG A 8 -53.76 31.87 33.34
N THR A 9 -53.88 30.56 33.26
CA THR A 9 -54.70 29.47 33.87
C THR A 9 -53.99 28.18 33.44
N LEU A 10 -54.05 27.14 34.28
CA LEU A 10 -53.49 25.80 34.10
C LEU A 10 -53.77 25.15 32.73
N THR A 11 -52.82 24.34 32.24
CA THR A 11 -53.10 22.96 31.78
C THR A 11 -51.81 22.12 31.78
N GLU A 12 -51.97 20.85 32.14
CA GLU A 12 -50.99 19.80 32.48
C GLU A 12 -50.18 19.25 31.27
N PRO A 13 -49.13 18.43 31.53
CA PRO A 13 -48.18 17.98 30.52
C PRO A 13 -48.60 16.68 29.84
N GLU A 14 -48.37 16.53 28.55
CA GLU A 14 -48.39 15.21 27.91
C GLU A 14 -47.42 15.10 26.71
N ALA A 15 -46.62 14.03 26.80
CA ALA A 15 -45.99 13.20 25.76
C ALA A 15 -45.04 13.80 24.70
N GLU A 16 -43.78 13.37 24.85
CA GLU A 16 -42.82 12.90 23.83
C GLU A 16 -42.92 13.43 22.39
N ASP A 17 -41.84 14.04 21.88
CA ASP A 17 -41.23 13.48 20.67
C ASP A 17 -39.75 13.84 20.53
N SER A 18 -38.95 12.78 20.43
CA SER A 18 -37.77 12.61 19.58
C SER A 18 -37.31 13.87 18.82
N TRP A 19 -36.15 14.45 19.19
CA TRP A 19 -35.13 15.07 18.29
C TRP A 19 -33.98 15.72 19.10
N ALA A 20 -33.49 15.04 20.13
CA ALA A 20 -32.17 15.36 20.65
C ALA A 20 -31.11 14.84 19.66
N ILE A 21 -30.12 15.68 19.37
CA ILE A 21 -28.95 15.47 18.49
C ILE A 21 -29.16 15.91 17.03
N VAL A 22 -29.45 17.19 16.85
CA VAL A 22 -28.91 17.96 15.72
C VAL A 22 -28.21 19.17 16.33
N GLU A 23 -26.98 19.46 15.87
CA GLU A 23 -26.07 20.53 16.36
C GLU A 23 -25.08 20.19 17.50
N ALA A 24 -24.41 19.04 17.41
CA ALA A 24 -23.09 18.87 18.03
C ALA A 24 -22.06 18.17 17.13
N SER A 25 -22.29 18.12 15.81
CA SER A 25 -21.42 17.46 14.83
C SER A 25 -20.63 18.43 13.94
N ALA A 26 -20.61 19.73 14.25
CA ALA A 26 -19.86 20.74 13.50
C ALA A 26 -18.48 21.09 14.10
N LEU A 27 -18.04 20.46 15.19
CA LEU A 27 -16.78 20.79 15.87
C LEU A 27 -15.86 19.62 16.22
N THR A 28 -16.11 18.43 15.66
CA THR A 28 -15.10 17.38 15.64
C THR A 28 -14.62 17.18 14.22
N GLY A 29 -13.70 18.06 13.81
CA GLY A 29 -12.72 17.72 12.79
C GLY A 29 -11.85 16.58 13.29
N GLN A 30 -12.42 15.38 13.37
CA GLN A 30 -11.65 14.15 13.37
C GLN A 30 -11.12 14.00 11.94
N VAL A 31 -10.04 14.70 11.66
CA VAL A 31 -9.05 14.21 10.71
C VAL A 31 -8.64 12.85 11.29
N LYS A 32 -9.25 11.78 10.76
CA LYS A 32 -8.73 10.42 10.96
C LYS A 32 -7.29 10.52 10.50
N ARG A 33 -6.37 10.39 11.45
CA ARG A 33 -4.97 10.64 11.19
C ARG A 33 -4.50 9.60 10.12
N PRO A 34 -3.93 10.00 8.97
CA PRO A 34 -3.58 9.05 7.89
C PRO A 34 -2.42 8.07 8.17
N TRP A 35 -1.79 8.09 9.36
CA TRP A 35 -0.47 7.47 9.61
C TRP A 35 -0.50 5.98 10.00
N GLU A 36 -1.67 5.36 10.19
CA GLU A 36 -1.71 3.92 10.54
C GLU A 36 -1.52 2.99 9.31
N LEU A 37 -1.54 3.56 8.10
CA LEU A 37 -1.23 2.88 6.84
C LEU A 37 0.00 3.46 6.11
N ALA A 38 0.58 4.53 6.66
CA ALA A 38 1.73 5.18 6.05
C ALA A 38 2.94 4.24 6.15
N VAL A 39 3.46 3.83 5.00
CA VAL A 39 4.75 3.14 4.95
C VAL A 39 5.82 4.09 5.49
N GLU A 40 6.59 3.63 6.47
CA GLU A 40 7.70 4.42 7.03
C GLU A 40 8.68 4.86 5.92
N PRO A 41 9.20 6.10 5.97
CA PRO A 41 10.15 6.63 4.99
C PRO A 41 11.33 5.71 4.68
N GLU A 42 11.81 4.97 5.69
CA GLU A 42 12.93 4.03 5.56
C GLU A 42 12.69 2.97 4.47
N HIS A 43 11.45 2.55 4.24
CA HIS A 43 11.14 1.55 3.22
C HIS A 43 11.16 2.14 1.80
N HIS A 44 10.85 3.43 1.65
CA HIS A 44 11.05 4.16 0.40
C HIS A 44 12.54 4.30 0.11
N GLU A 45 13.35 4.63 1.11
CA GLU A 45 14.82 4.73 0.96
C GLU A 45 15.46 3.38 0.59
N VAL A 46 15.01 2.29 1.23
CA VAL A 46 15.44 0.93 0.87
C VAL A 46 15.10 0.60 -0.58
N PHE A 47 13.88 0.93 -1.00
CA PHE A 47 13.45 0.72 -2.38
C PHE A 47 14.31 1.52 -3.36
N ASN A 48 14.51 2.81 -3.11
CA ASN A 48 15.34 3.68 -3.96
C ASN A 48 16.78 3.16 -4.07
N ARG A 49 17.39 2.75 -2.95
CA ARG A 49 18.72 2.13 -2.96
C ARG A 49 18.78 0.84 -3.78
N LEU A 50 17.71 0.03 -3.78
CA LEU A 50 17.65 -1.19 -4.58
C LEU A 50 17.41 -0.90 -6.06
N LEU A 51 16.78 0.22 -6.41
CA LEU A 51 16.67 0.67 -7.80
C LEU A 51 18.01 1.08 -8.41
N ASP A 52 19.03 1.37 -7.61
CA ASP A 52 20.41 1.59 -8.06
C ASP A 52 21.16 0.29 -8.37
N ASP A 53 20.60 -0.87 -8.03
CA ASP A 53 21.22 -2.17 -8.32
C ASP A 53 21.19 -2.46 -9.83
N ILE A 54 22.37 -2.73 -10.41
CA ILE A 54 22.52 -2.91 -11.86
C ILE A 54 21.66 -4.04 -12.45
N VAL A 55 21.35 -5.08 -11.67
CA VAL A 55 20.51 -6.19 -12.14
C VAL A 55 19.04 -5.78 -12.12
N ILE A 56 18.62 -5.04 -11.10
CA ILE A 56 17.27 -4.48 -11.01
C ILE A 56 17.04 -3.47 -12.14
N GLN A 57 17.98 -2.55 -12.38
CA GLN A 57 17.90 -1.60 -13.50
C GLN A 57 17.77 -2.30 -14.84
N ARG A 58 18.60 -3.32 -15.10
CA ARG A 58 18.54 -4.11 -16.33
C ARG A 58 17.19 -4.83 -16.48
N PHE A 59 16.65 -5.35 -15.38
CA PHE A 59 15.33 -6.00 -15.38
C PHE A 59 14.22 -4.99 -15.71
N LEU A 60 14.21 -3.83 -15.07
CA LEU A 60 13.20 -2.78 -15.31
C LEU A 60 13.30 -2.21 -16.73
N ALA A 61 14.51 -2.10 -17.28
CA ALA A 61 14.72 -1.69 -18.68
C ALA A 61 14.29 -2.76 -19.69
N TRP A 62 14.34 -4.04 -19.32
CA TRP A 62 13.88 -5.14 -20.16
C TRP A 62 12.36 -5.22 -20.25
N ASP A 63 11.64 -4.95 -19.14
CA ASP A 63 10.17 -5.00 -19.08
C ASP A 63 9.52 -3.77 -19.73
N LYS A 64 9.68 -3.61 -21.05
CA LYS A 64 9.16 -2.47 -21.82
C LYS A 64 7.64 -2.39 -21.85
N GLN A 65 6.96 -3.53 -21.71
CA GLN A 65 5.49 -3.60 -21.69
C GLN A 65 4.92 -3.52 -20.27
N LEU A 66 5.78 -3.29 -19.26
CA LEU A 66 5.39 -3.13 -17.86
C LEU A 66 4.50 -4.28 -17.35
N ARG A 67 4.80 -5.51 -17.74
CA ARG A 67 3.99 -6.69 -17.37
C ARG A 67 4.28 -7.19 -15.96
N VAL A 68 5.43 -6.82 -15.40
CA VAL A 68 5.89 -7.31 -14.10
C VAL A 68 6.49 -6.19 -13.24
N SER A 69 6.46 -4.95 -13.73
CA SER A 69 7.10 -3.82 -13.08
C SER A 69 6.41 -2.49 -13.35
N ASP A 70 5.09 -2.51 -13.53
CA ASP A 70 4.31 -1.28 -13.51
C ASP A 70 4.28 -0.65 -12.11
N LYS A 71 3.82 0.60 -12.04
CA LYS A 71 3.82 1.40 -10.82
C LYS A 71 3.09 0.73 -9.64
N TYR A 72 2.02 -0.03 -9.88
CA TYR A 72 1.28 -0.69 -8.80
C TYR A 72 2.05 -1.89 -8.26
N LEU A 73 2.63 -2.74 -9.13
CA LEU A 73 3.51 -3.83 -8.69
C LEU A 73 4.72 -3.31 -7.90
N LEU A 74 5.32 -2.19 -8.32
CA LEU A 74 6.42 -1.56 -7.60
C LEU A 74 5.97 -0.95 -6.26
N SER A 75 4.76 -0.40 -6.18
CA SER A 75 4.18 0.07 -4.91
C SER A 75 3.98 -1.09 -3.93
N MET A 76 3.51 -2.24 -4.42
CA MET A 76 3.37 -3.45 -3.61
C MET A 76 4.70 -3.94 -3.05
N VAL A 77 5.82 -3.77 -3.78
CA VAL A 77 7.16 -4.08 -3.25
C VAL A 77 7.46 -3.27 -1.99
N ILE A 78 7.17 -1.97 -2.00
CA ILE A 78 7.35 -1.08 -0.84
C ILE A 78 6.42 -1.51 0.32
N ALA A 79 5.15 -1.80 0.03
CA ALA A 79 4.21 -2.30 1.03
C ALA A 79 4.72 -3.60 1.68
N TYR A 80 5.27 -4.52 0.90
CA TYR A 80 5.82 -5.77 1.40
C TYR A 80 7.09 -5.58 2.23
N PHE A 81 7.96 -4.64 1.87
CA PHE A 81 9.09 -4.27 2.71
C PHE A 81 8.65 -3.68 4.06
N SER A 82 7.59 -2.87 4.06
CA SER A 82 7.03 -2.36 5.31
C SER A 82 6.50 -3.48 6.20
N ARG A 83 5.76 -4.44 5.62
CA ARG A 83 5.15 -5.54 6.37
C ARG A 83 6.13 -6.61 6.82
N ALA A 84 7.22 -6.83 6.07
CA ALA A 84 8.19 -7.85 6.40
C ALA A 84 9.02 -7.51 7.65
N GLY A 85 9.07 -6.22 8.02
CA GLY A 85 9.67 -5.76 9.28
C GLY A 85 11.17 -6.07 9.42
N LEU A 86 11.87 -6.30 8.31
CA LEU A 86 13.32 -6.46 8.32
C LEU A 86 13.98 -5.10 8.52
N PHE A 87 15.18 -5.09 9.08
CA PHE A 87 15.97 -3.87 9.17
C PHE A 87 16.37 -3.37 7.78
N SER A 88 16.44 -2.06 7.61
CA SER A 88 16.71 -1.42 6.32
C SER A 88 17.97 -1.95 5.60
N TRP A 89 19.03 -2.29 6.33
CA TRP A 89 20.27 -2.86 5.78
C TRP A 89 20.19 -4.34 5.37
N GLN A 90 19.17 -5.08 5.80
CA GLN A 90 19.00 -6.50 5.45
C GLN A 90 18.39 -6.69 4.06
N TYR A 91 17.70 -5.67 3.55
CA TYR A 91 17.14 -5.70 2.21
C TYR A 91 18.23 -5.70 1.14
N GLN A 92 18.12 -6.67 0.24
CA GLN A 92 19.07 -6.96 -0.83
C GLN A 92 18.29 -7.26 -2.10
N ARG A 93 19.00 -7.34 -3.24
CA ARG A 93 18.43 -7.68 -4.56
C ARG A 93 17.43 -8.83 -4.51
N ILE A 94 17.74 -9.92 -3.78
CA ILE A 94 16.83 -11.06 -3.69
C ILE A 94 15.49 -10.68 -3.07
N HIS A 95 15.46 -9.83 -2.04
CA HIS A 95 14.23 -9.38 -1.40
C HIS A 95 13.34 -8.57 -2.34
N PHE A 96 13.93 -7.71 -3.19
CA PHE A 96 13.20 -7.01 -4.25
C PHE A 96 12.48 -7.99 -5.17
N PHE A 97 13.21 -8.99 -5.69
CA PHE A 97 12.62 -9.97 -6.60
C PHE A 97 11.63 -10.92 -5.92
N LEU A 98 11.81 -11.24 -4.64
CA LEU A 98 10.82 -12.00 -3.87
C LEU A 98 9.51 -11.22 -3.72
N ALA A 99 9.60 -9.94 -3.36
CA ALA A 99 8.45 -9.05 -3.22
C ALA A 99 7.76 -8.82 -4.57
N LEU A 100 8.52 -8.58 -5.64
CA LEU A 100 7.98 -8.36 -6.98
C LEU A 100 7.33 -9.62 -7.58
N TYR A 101 7.94 -10.78 -7.35
CA TYR A 101 7.35 -12.06 -7.74
C TYR A 101 6.01 -12.28 -7.02
N LEU A 102 5.95 -11.99 -5.71
CA LEU A 102 4.72 -12.06 -4.95
C LEU A 102 3.66 -11.06 -5.47
N ALA A 103 4.04 -9.82 -5.76
CA ALA A 103 3.13 -8.83 -6.32
C ALA A 103 2.52 -9.31 -7.64
N SER A 104 3.36 -9.87 -8.52
CA SER A 104 2.92 -10.45 -9.79
C SER A 104 2.06 -11.72 -9.60
N ASP A 105 2.20 -12.48 -8.51
CA ASP A 105 1.27 -13.58 -8.19
C ASP A 105 -0.11 -13.08 -7.76
N MET A 106 -0.21 -11.89 -7.19
CA MET A 106 -1.45 -11.32 -6.70
C MET A 106 -2.26 -10.60 -7.78
N GLU A 107 -1.59 -9.95 -8.74
CA GLU A 107 -2.25 -9.12 -9.77
C GLU A 107 -2.31 -9.79 -11.16
N GLU A 108 -1.38 -10.69 -11.50
CA GLU A 108 -1.25 -11.23 -12.86
C GLU A 108 -1.49 -12.75 -12.90
N ASP A 109 -2.55 -13.16 -13.60
CA ASP A 109 -2.83 -14.58 -13.87
C ASP A 109 -1.72 -15.21 -14.73
N ASN A 110 -1.15 -14.43 -15.65
CA ASN A 110 -0.12 -14.91 -16.56
C ASN A 110 1.20 -15.12 -15.84
N GLN A 111 1.59 -16.39 -15.70
CA GLN A 111 2.81 -16.76 -15.02
C GLN A 111 4.08 -16.49 -15.85
N ALA A 112 3.97 -16.35 -17.17
CA ALA A 112 5.13 -16.34 -18.07
C ALA A 112 6.06 -15.13 -17.88
N PRO A 113 5.57 -13.88 -17.77
CA PRO A 113 6.44 -12.71 -17.63
C PRO A 113 7.33 -12.75 -16.38
N LYS A 114 6.78 -13.17 -15.23
CA LYS A 114 7.56 -13.24 -13.98
C LYS A 114 8.59 -14.35 -13.96
N GLN A 115 8.54 -15.32 -14.88
CA GLN A 115 9.64 -16.29 -15.00
C GLN A 115 10.97 -15.63 -15.39
N ALA A 116 10.92 -14.46 -16.02
CA ALA A 116 12.12 -13.68 -16.34
C ALA A 116 12.91 -13.31 -15.08
N ILE A 117 12.26 -13.14 -13.92
CA ILE A 117 12.92 -12.86 -12.64
C ILE A 117 14.02 -13.90 -12.35
N PHE A 118 13.76 -15.18 -12.62
CA PHE A 118 14.76 -16.24 -12.42
C PHE A 118 15.98 -16.07 -13.33
N SER A 119 15.77 -15.63 -14.57
CA SER A 119 16.86 -15.40 -15.52
C SER A 119 17.77 -14.25 -15.09
N PHE A 120 17.21 -13.19 -14.50
CA PHE A 120 17.99 -12.06 -13.98
C PHE A 120 18.71 -12.41 -12.67
N LEU A 121 18.11 -13.23 -11.80
CA LEU A 121 18.72 -13.65 -10.54
C LEU A 121 19.80 -14.73 -10.69
N TYR A 122 19.55 -15.75 -11.52
CA TYR A 122 20.34 -16.99 -11.55
C TYR A 122 20.89 -17.32 -12.94
N GLY A 123 20.66 -16.46 -13.94
CA GLY A 123 21.05 -16.72 -15.32
C GLY A 123 20.23 -17.85 -15.95
N LYS A 124 20.88 -18.69 -16.76
CA LYS A 124 20.21 -19.80 -17.47
C LYS A 124 19.96 -21.04 -16.58
N SER A 125 20.41 -21.01 -15.32
CA SER A 125 20.27 -22.16 -14.42
C SER A 125 18.92 -22.15 -13.70
N HIS A 126 18.27 -23.32 -13.64
CA HIS A 126 16.99 -23.51 -12.95
C HIS A 126 17.14 -24.15 -11.56
N ILE A 127 18.37 -24.51 -11.16
CA ILE A 127 18.65 -25.27 -9.92
C ILE A 127 18.25 -24.49 -8.65
N GLN A 128 18.29 -23.15 -8.70
CA GLN A 128 18.00 -22.29 -7.55
C GLN A 128 16.50 -22.00 -7.37
N ARG A 129 15.62 -22.45 -8.28
CA ARG A 129 14.17 -22.19 -8.20
C ARG A 129 13.51 -22.74 -6.92
N PRO A 130 13.80 -23.97 -6.47
CA PRO A 130 13.26 -24.47 -5.21
C PRO A 130 13.69 -23.61 -4.00
N LEU A 131 14.94 -23.15 -4.00
CA LEU A 131 15.44 -22.25 -2.95
C LEU A 131 14.72 -20.90 -2.98
N PHE A 132 14.51 -20.32 -4.17
CA PHE A 132 13.73 -19.08 -4.31
C PHE A 132 12.33 -19.22 -3.72
N HIS A 133 11.60 -20.29 -4.05
CA HIS A 133 10.27 -20.50 -3.49
C HIS A 133 10.27 -20.73 -1.98
N LYS A 134 11.32 -21.37 -1.42
CA LYS A 134 11.52 -21.48 0.02
C LYS A 134 11.72 -20.10 0.67
N LEU A 135 12.56 -19.25 0.08
CA LEU A 135 12.77 -17.88 0.54
C LEU A 135 11.51 -17.04 0.43
N ARG A 136 10.74 -17.17 -0.66
CA ARG A 136 9.44 -16.49 -0.83
C ARG A 136 8.47 -16.88 0.26
N PHE A 137 8.38 -18.17 0.59
CA PHE A 137 7.55 -18.63 1.68
C PHE A 137 7.98 -18.04 3.04
N GLN A 138 9.29 -17.95 3.31
CA GLN A 138 9.81 -17.30 4.51
C GLN A 138 9.51 -15.80 4.55
N PHE A 139 9.60 -15.12 3.42
CA PHE A 139 9.26 -13.70 3.28
C PHE A 139 7.76 -13.44 3.51
N ILE A 140 6.88 -14.26 2.95
CA ILE A 140 5.44 -14.19 3.21
C ILE A 140 5.13 -14.42 4.70
N ARG A 141 5.84 -15.35 5.33
CA ARG A 141 5.71 -15.60 6.76
C ARG A 141 6.11 -14.40 7.62
N SER A 142 7.17 -13.67 7.28
CA SER A 142 7.57 -12.48 8.05
C SER A 142 6.53 -11.36 7.98
N MET A 143 5.77 -11.30 6.89
CA MET A 143 4.62 -10.40 6.74
C MET A 143 3.35 -10.84 7.50
N HIS A 144 3.43 -11.90 8.32
CA HIS A 144 2.26 -12.50 8.99
C HIS A 144 1.13 -12.85 8.00
N TRP A 145 1.50 -13.30 6.78
CA TRP A 145 0.58 -13.64 5.70
C TRP A 145 -0.26 -12.47 5.16
N LYS A 146 0.06 -11.22 5.52
CA LYS A 146 -0.62 -10.02 5.01
C LYS A 146 -0.12 -9.65 3.61
N THR A 147 -0.49 -10.43 2.61
CA THR A 147 -0.05 -10.26 1.21
C THR A 147 -1.00 -9.41 0.37
N TRP A 148 -2.24 -9.21 0.81
CA TRP A 148 -3.19 -8.33 0.12
C TRP A 148 -2.72 -6.88 0.22
N VAL A 149 -2.66 -6.16 -0.89
CA VAL A 149 -2.36 -4.72 -0.95
C VAL A 149 -3.50 -4.09 -1.74
N SER A 150 -4.16 -3.09 -1.18
CA SER A 150 -5.25 -2.42 -1.88
C SER A 150 -4.72 -1.40 -2.88
N ARG A 151 -5.53 -1.06 -3.90
CA ARG A 151 -5.18 0.05 -4.81
C ARG A 151 -4.95 1.36 -4.05
N ALA A 152 -5.79 1.68 -3.07
CA ALA A 152 -5.67 2.90 -2.26
C ALA A 152 -4.33 2.95 -1.51
N GLU A 153 -3.90 1.83 -0.94
CA GLU A 153 -2.60 1.72 -0.28
C GLU A 153 -1.43 1.92 -1.26
N CYS A 154 -1.52 1.38 -2.48
CA CYS A 154 -0.52 1.67 -3.51
C CYS A 154 -0.49 3.16 -3.89
N GLU A 155 -1.66 3.82 -3.97
CA GLU A 155 -1.75 5.24 -4.28
C GLU A 155 -1.20 6.12 -3.14
N GLU A 156 -1.40 5.73 -1.88
CA GLU A 156 -0.79 6.38 -0.72
C GLU A 156 0.75 6.27 -0.76
N ILE A 157 1.29 5.10 -1.09
CA ILE A 157 2.73 4.89 -1.29
C ILE A 157 3.27 5.77 -2.43
N GLN A 158 2.54 5.87 -3.54
CA GLN A 158 2.94 6.73 -4.67
C GLN A 158 2.90 8.22 -4.30
N ALA A 159 1.91 8.63 -3.49
CA ALA A 159 1.75 10.01 -3.05
C ALA A 159 2.85 10.50 -2.10
N TYR A 160 3.66 9.61 -1.52
CA TYR A 160 4.81 9.98 -0.70
C TYR A 160 5.86 10.79 -1.49
N ASP A 161 6.17 10.35 -2.72
CA ASP A 161 7.05 11.05 -3.66
C ASP A 161 6.48 10.92 -5.07
N PRO A 162 5.51 11.79 -5.45
CA PRO A 162 4.77 11.64 -6.70
C PRO A 162 5.63 11.86 -7.95
N GLU A 163 6.76 12.56 -7.84
CA GLU A 163 7.68 12.84 -8.94
C GLU A 163 8.70 11.71 -9.18
N HIS A 164 8.66 10.66 -8.35
CA HIS A 164 9.56 9.53 -8.50
C HIS A 164 9.33 8.80 -9.83
N TRP A 165 10.40 8.61 -10.61
CA TRP A 165 10.34 8.08 -11.98
C TRP A 165 9.67 6.70 -12.10
N ALA A 166 9.71 5.89 -11.03
CA ALA A 166 9.05 4.57 -11.00
C ALA A 166 7.53 4.68 -11.20
N TRP A 167 6.91 5.79 -10.81
CA TRP A 167 5.47 6.01 -10.96
C TRP A 167 5.05 6.39 -12.38
N GLY A 168 6.01 6.84 -13.20
CA GLY A 168 5.83 6.99 -14.65
C GLY A 168 5.73 5.66 -15.40
N ARG A 169 5.97 4.52 -14.72
CA ARG A 169 5.81 3.17 -15.28
C ARG A 169 4.34 2.78 -15.27
N ASP A 170 3.53 3.49 -16.04
CA ASP A 170 2.09 3.24 -16.15
C ASP A 170 1.76 2.42 -17.39
N ARG A 171 1.35 1.17 -17.18
CA ARG A 171 0.96 0.26 -18.26
C ARG A 171 -0.25 0.75 -19.06
N THR A 172 -1.13 1.54 -18.45
CA THR A 172 -2.34 2.07 -19.13
C THR A 172 -2.01 3.05 -20.24
N ILE A 173 -0.79 3.60 -20.26
CA ILE A 173 -0.32 4.55 -21.29
C ILE A 173 0.34 3.82 -22.47
N ILE A 174 0.70 2.54 -22.29
CA ILE A 174 1.41 1.72 -23.29
C ILE A 174 0.44 0.85 -24.11
N SER A 175 -0.83 0.74 -23.68
CA SER A 175 -1.84 -0.13 -24.29
C SER A 175 -2.42 0.39 -25.60
#